data_AF-A0A924G6D6-F1
#
_entry.id   AF-A0A924G6D6-F1
#
_cell.length_a   1.000
_cell.length_b   1.000
_cell.length_c   1.000
_cell.angle_alpha   90.00
_cell.angle_beta   90.00
_cell.angle_gamma   90.00
#
_symmetry.space_group_name_H-M   'P 1'
#
loop_
_entity.id
_entity.type
_entity.pdbx_description
1 polymer ?
#
loop_
_entity_poly.entity_id
_entity_poly.type
_entity_poly.pdbx_seq_one_letter_code
_entity_poly.pdbx_strand_id
1 'polypeptide(L)'
;MNTSTPLAERMRPKMLDDLVGQEHLTGQGSILRNAIEQGKIPSMILWGPPGVGKTTIANIIAHTLSVPYFQLSAISSGVKDVREVIEEARQTSQAILF
;
A
#
# COMPACT_ATOMS: atom_id res chain seq x y z
N MET A 1 3.84 -20.65 13.72
CA MET A 1 2.98 -19.74 12.94
C MET A 1 1.94 -19.15 13.88
N ASN A 2 1.82 -17.83 13.98
CA ASN A 2 0.84 -17.20 14.87
C ASN A 2 -0.57 -17.48 14.32
N THR A 3 -1.30 -18.39 14.97
CA THR A 3 -2.62 -18.86 14.50
C THR A 3 -3.73 -17.82 14.71
N SER A 4 -3.47 -16.80 15.53
CA SER A 4 -4.39 -15.68 15.82
C SER A 4 -4.58 -14.71 14.66
N THR A 5 -3.62 -14.58 13.76
CA THR A 5 -3.72 -13.67 12.60
C THR A 5 -4.67 -14.28 11.55
N PRO A 6 -5.67 -13.51 11.03
CA PRO A 6 -6.58 -14.01 10.01
C PRO A 6 -5.88 -14.57 8.78
N LEU A 7 -6.43 -15.62 8.16
CA LEU A 7 -5.83 -16.25 6.98
C LEU A 7 -5.61 -15.24 5.85
N ALA A 8 -6.59 -14.36 5.60
CA ALA A 8 -6.49 -13.34 4.56
C ALA A 8 -5.28 -12.42 4.73
N GLU A 9 -4.91 -12.08 5.98
CA GLU A 9 -3.74 -11.26 6.28
C GLU A 9 -2.45 -12.06 6.07
N ARG A 10 -2.42 -13.34 6.47
CA ARG A 10 -1.27 -14.22 6.25
C ARG A 10 -1.00 -14.53 4.78
N MET A 11 -2.07 -14.61 3.98
CA MET A 11 -2.03 -14.89 2.55
C MET A 11 -1.81 -13.62 1.71
N ARG A 12 -1.68 -12.44 2.33
CA ARG A 12 -1.49 -11.19 1.60
C ARG A 12 -0.18 -11.25 0.77
N PRO A 13 -0.25 -11.03 -0.55
CA PRO A 13 0.91 -10.89 -1.43
C PRO A 13 1.96 -9.91 -0.89
N LYS A 14 3.25 -10.21 -1.08
CA LYS A 14 4.37 -9.39 -0.58
C LYS A 14 5.10 -8.65 -1.70
N MET A 15 5.06 -9.19 -2.91
CA MET A 15 5.65 -8.61 -4.11
C MET A 15 4.59 -8.36 -5.18
N LEU A 16 4.87 -7.48 -6.13
CA LEU A 16 3.98 -7.23 -7.27
C LEU A 16 3.73 -8.50 -8.10
N ASP A 17 4.74 -9.36 -8.20
CA ASP A 17 4.67 -10.63 -8.95
C ASP A 17 3.76 -11.67 -8.27
N ASP A 18 3.50 -11.53 -6.97
CA ASP A 18 2.59 -12.38 -6.21
C ASP A 18 1.11 -11.97 -6.40
N LEU A 19 0.86 -10.79 -7.00
CA LEU A 19 -0.48 -10.24 -7.13
C LEU A 19 -1.19 -10.83 -8.35
N VAL A 20 -2.24 -11.61 -8.10
CA VAL A 20 -3.03 -12.29 -9.14
C VAL A 20 -4.16 -11.39 -9.65
N GLY A 21 -4.35 -11.33 -10.98
CA GLY A 21 -5.52 -10.72 -11.62
C GLY A 21 -5.46 -9.19 -11.81
N GLN A 22 -4.30 -8.58 -11.53
CA GLN A 22 -4.06 -7.14 -11.67
C GLN A 22 -2.88 -6.84 -12.61
N GLU A 23 -2.60 -7.74 -13.56
CA GLU A 23 -1.43 -7.69 -14.45
C GLU A 23 -1.41 -6.43 -15.32
N HIS A 24 -2.57 -5.84 -15.62
CA HIS A 24 -2.64 -4.56 -16.32
C HIS A 24 -2.05 -3.39 -15.51
N LEU A 25 -2.05 -3.50 -14.17
CA LEU A 25 -1.42 -2.53 -13.26
C LEU A 25 -0.03 -2.97 -12.82
N THR A 26 0.23 -4.26 -12.65
CA THR A 26 1.47 -4.76 -12.03
C THR A 26 2.37 -5.55 -12.97
N GLY A 27 1.96 -5.78 -14.21
CA GLY A 27 2.74 -6.47 -15.22
C GLY A 27 3.94 -5.65 -15.71
N GLN A 28 4.84 -6.31 -16.44
CA GLN A 28 6.02 -5.67 -17.02
C GLN A 28 5.63 -4.52 -17.95
N GLY A 29 6.29 -3.38 -17.80
CA GLY A 29 6.04 -2.16 -18.58
C GLY A 29 4.78 -1.38 -18.18
N SER A 30 4.01 -1.83 -17.17
CA SER A 30 2.87 -1.06 -16.68
C SER A 30 3.30 0.25 -16.02
N ILE A 31 2.40 1.24 -16.02
CA ILE A 31 2.69 2.57 -15.45
C ILE A 31 3.04 2.46 -13.97
N LEU A 32 2.27 1.68 -13.20
CA LEU A 32 2.51 1.54 -11.76
C LEU A 32 3.81 0.77 -11.49
N ARG A 33 4.10 -0.31 -12.21
CA ARG A 33 5.39 -1.02 -12.04
C ARG A 33 6.57 -0.11 -12.34
N ASN A 34 6.54 0.60 -13.46
CA ASN A 34 7.61 1.53 -13.84
C ASN A 34 7.81 2.63 -12.78
N ALA A 35 6.72 3.16 -12.21
CA ALA A 35 6.79 4.16 -11.15
C ALA A 35 7.43 3.61 -9.86
N ILE A 36 7.10 2.38 -9.50
CA ILE A 36 7.68 1.71 -8.32
C ILE A 36 9.16 1.43 -8.53
N GLU A 37 9.53 0.87 -9.69
CA GLU A 37 10.93 0.54 -10.03
C GLU A 37 11.82 1.78 -10.12
N GLN A 38 11.26 2.93 -10.51
CA GLN A 38 11.97 4.22 -10.52
C GLN A 38 12.01 4.92 -9.16
N GLY A 39 11.30 4.41 -8.14
CA GLY A 39 11.16 5.05 -6.83
C GLY A 39 10.33 6.34 -6.85
N LYS A 40 9.55 6.59 -7.91
CA LYS A 40 8.81 7.84 -8.13
C LYS A 40 7.32 7.58 -8.19
N ILE A 41 6.72 7.39 -7.01
CA ILE A 41 5.28 7.14 -6.90
C ILE A 41 4.50 8.45 -6.75
N PRO A 42 3.57 8.77 -7.67
CA PRO A 42 2.69 9.91 -7.51
C PRO A 42 1.60 9.64 -6.47
N SER A 43 0.96 10.69 -5.95
CA SER A 43 -0.30 10.53 -5.25
C SER A 43 -1.35 9.91 -6.17
N MET A 44 -2.11 8.93 -5.67
CA MET A 44 -3.06 8.18 -6.48
C MET A 44 -4.26 7.71 -5.67
N ILE A 45 -5.35 7.41 -6.38
CA ILE A 45 -6.55 6.78 -5.84
C ILE A 45 -6.63 5.38 -6.42
N LEU A 46 -6.61 4.36 -5.57
CA LEU A 46 -6.90 2.98 -5.97
C LEU A 46 -8.41 2.74 -5.87
N TRP A 47 -9.08 2.53 -7.00
CA TRP A 47 -10.54 2.37 -7.05
C TRP A 47 -10.94 0.97 -7.52
N GLY A 48 -11.96 0.41 -6.87
CA GLY A 48 -12.54 -0.88 -7.25
C GLY A 48 -13.33 -1.55 -6.12
N PRO A 49 -14.02 -2.67 -6.39
CA PRO A 49 -14.81 -3.43 -5.42
C PRO A 49 -14.02 -3.87 -4.17
N PRO A 50 -14.68 -4.22 -3.05
CA PRO A 50 -13.98 -4.79 -1.89
C PRO A 50 -13.25 -6.08 -2.28
N GLY A 51 -12.06 -6.30 -1.71
CA GLY A 51 -11.28 -7.52 -1.93
C GLY A 51 -10.37 -7.55 -3.17
N VAL A 52 -10.41 -6.54 -4.07
CA VAL A 52 -9.58 -6.53 -5.30
C VAL A 52 -8.10 -6.20 -5.11
N GLY A 53 -7.62 -6.10 -3.86
CA GLY A 53 -6.20 -5.90 -3.57
C GLY A 53 -5.72 -4.46 -3.37
N LYS A 54 -6.61 -3.46 -3.24
CA LYS A 54 -6.22 -2.04 -3.06
C LYS A 54 -5.22 -1.82 -1.92
N THR A 55 -5.57 -2.25 -0.70
CA THR A 55 -4.69 -2.14 0.48
C THR A 55 -3.43 -2.98 0.32
N THR A 56 -3.54 -4.13 -0.34
CA THR A 56 -2.38 -5.00 -0.63
C THR A 56 -1.38 -4.29 -1.56
N ILE A 57 -1.86 -3.64 -2.63
CA ILE A 57 -1.01 -2.89 -3.56
C ILE A 57 -0.27 -1.77 -2.81
N ALA A 58 -0.96 -0.99 -1.99
CA ALA A 58 -0.33 0.09 -1.22
C ALA A 58 0.77 -0.44 -0.27
N ASN A 59 0.51 -1.55 0.41
CA ASN A 59 1.48 -2.23 1.28
C ASN A 59 2.71 -2.72 0.48
N ILE A 60 2.49 -3.37 -0.67
CA ILE A 60 3.58 -3.82 -1.56
C ILE A 60 4.44 -2.63 -2.00
N ILE A 61 3.84 -1.50 -2.38
CA ILE A 61 4.59 -0.30 -2.79
C ILE A 61 5.48 0.18 -1.64
N ALA A 62 4.94 0.30 -0.43
CA ALA A 62 5.70 0.77 0.72
C ALA A 62 6.87 -0.16 1.05
N HIS A 63 6.62 -1.47 1.04
CA HIS A 63 7.63 -2.49 1.28
C HIS A 63 8.72 -2.48 0.19
N THR A 64 8.32 -2.36 -1.08
CA THR A 64 9.25 -2.33 -2.22
C THR A 64 10.15 -1.09 -2.16
N LEU A 65 9.60 0.06 -1.77
CA LEU A 65 10.36 1.30 -1.62
C LEU A 65 11.07 1.42 -0.27
N SER A 66 10.85 0.48 0.66
CA SER A 66 11.36 0.51 2.03
C SER A 66 11.04 1.82 2.76
N VAL A 67 9.81 2.30 2.60
CA VAL A 67 9.31 3.53 3.23
C VAL A 67 8.24 3.21 4.28
N PRO A 68 8.05 4.08 5.30
CA PRO A 68 6.97 3.94 6.27
C PRO A 68 5.60 3.81 5.59
N TYR A 69 4.76 2.94 6.14
CA TYR A 69 3.39 2.70 5.69
C TYR A 69 2.42 2.98 6.82
N PHE A 70 1.54 3.95 6.62
CA PHE A 70 0.50 4.34 7.57
C PHE A 70 -0.86 4.03 6.98
N GLN A 71 -1.61 3.15 7.63
CA GLN A 71 -2.96 2.81 7.20
C GLN A 71 -3.99 3.61 8.00
N LEU A 72 -4.73 4.48 7.33
CA LEU A 72 -5.79 5.32 7.85
C LEU A 72 -7.14 4.76 7.39
N SER A 73 -8.10 4.71 8.29
CA SER A 73 -9.45 4.23 7.98
C SER A 73 -10.41 5.40 8.03
N ALA A 74 -11.07 5.73 6.92
CA ALA A 74 -12.07 6.80 6.90
C ALA A 74 -13.26 6.55 7.85
N ILE A 75 -13.44 5.32 8.34
CA ILE A 75 -14.53 4.94 9.25
C ILE A 75 -14.13 5.13 10.72
N SER A 76 -12.86 4.87 11.06
CA SER A 76 -12.40 4.83 12.45
C SER A 76 -11.36 5.89 12.81
N SER A 77 -10.69 6.48 11.82
CA SER A 77 -9.68 7.52 12.02
C SER A 77 -10.36 8.89 12.10
N GLY A 78 -10.13 9.58 13.20
CA GLY A 78 -10.55 10.96 13.41
C GLY A 78 -9.52 11.97 12.91
N VAL A 79 -9.88 13.26 13.00
CA VAL A 79 -8.99 14.39 12.62
C VAL A 79 -7.67 14.37 13.38
N LYS A 80 -7.69 13.92 14.65
CA LYS A 80 -6.50 13.82 15.48
C LYS A 80 -5.52 12.77 14.92
N ASP A 81 -6.00 11.56 14.64
CA ASP A 81 -5.17 10.45 14.14
C ASP A 81 -4.51 10.82 12.80
N VAL A 82 -5.26 11.47 11.90
CA VAL A 82 -4.74 11.93 10.61
C VAL A 82 -3.64 12.98 10.80
N ARG A 83 -3.80 13.92 11.72
CA ARG A 83 -2.76 14.93 12.01
C ARG A 83 -1.50 14.31 12.57
N GLU A 84 -1.62 13.36 13.50
CA GLU A 84 -0.47 12.67 14.09
C GLU A 84 0.34 11.93 13.04
N VAL A 85 -0.32 11.18 12.15
CA VAL A 85 0.34 10.47 11.05
C VAL A 85 1.02 11.43 10.06
N ILE A 86 0.41 12.57 9.76
CA ILE A 86 1.03 13.59 8.88
C ILE A 86 2.30 14.16 9.52
N GLU A 87 2.29 14.45 10.82
CA GLU A 87 3.48 14.97 11.50
C GLU A 87 4.59 13.91 11.60
N GLU A 88 4.25 12.65 11.82
CA GLU A 88 5.23 11.55 11.80
C GLU A 88 5.84 11.38 10.39
N ALA A 89 5.01 11.39 9.35
CA ALA A 89 5.46 11.27 7.97
C ALA A 89 6.43 12.39 7.56
N ARG A 90 6.23 13.63 8.08
CA ARG A 90 7.12 14.78 7.83
C ARG A 90 8.53 14.61 8.37
N GLN A 91 8.75 13.73 9.35
CA GLN A 91 10.08 13.44 9.89
C GLN A 91 10.89 12.49 8.99
N THR A 92 10.27 11.99 7.92
CA THR A 92 10.88 11.04 6.98
C THR A 92 11.00 11.64 5.59
N SER A 93 11.93 11.15 4.78
CA SER A 93 12.13 11.65 3.41
C SER A 93 10.97 11.29 2.48
N GLN A 94 10.33 10.15 2.72
CA GLN A 94 9.19 9.64 1.97
C GLN A 94 8.39 8.67 2.83
N ALA A 95 7.06 8.72 2.75
CA ALA A 95 6.14 7.82 3.43
C ALA A 95 4.91 7.56 2.55
N ILE A 96 4.23 6.43 2.79
CA ILE A 96 2.95 6.10 2.17
C ILE A 96 1.86 6.17 3.23
N LEU A 97 0.87 7.01 2.98
CA LEU A 97 -0.36 7.09 3.74
C LEU A 97 -1.47 6.49 2.87
N PHE A 98 -2.18 5.50 3.39
CA PHE A 98 -3.24 4.80 2.68
C PHE A 98 -4.53 4.72 3.49
#